data_AF-A0A9X6GBQ1-F1
#
_entry.id   AF-A0A9X6GBQ1-F1
#
_cell.length_a   1.000
_cell.length_b   1.000
_cell.length_c   1.000
_cell.angle_alpha   90.00
_cell.angle_beta   90.00
_cell.angle_gamma   90.00
#
_symmetry.space_group_name_H-M   'P 1'
#
loop_
_entity.id
_entity.type
_entity.pdbx_description
1 polymer ?
#
loop_
_entity_poly.entity_id
_entity_poly.type
_entity_poly.pdbx_seq_one_letter_code
_entity_poly.pdbx_strand_id
1 'polypeptide(L)'
;ALLYAMYGEGELGADCYCAASDYEQAQNAAEPIAQAIENSEPLARHTQIYKGVNGTVSGAMYRYNINGIAYQNKFKVLTKNTKGLEGKNPYFVLNDELHAQENMDMYDNLKSAQISREQPIMLNISTAGKGSSSVGMRVYKYAKQVLENDNDDSLFVAIWEPNKNYDWENRKVWAMVNPNIGVSVTMEQLEIEFKKAKQSAHSKAEFLSKHLNVFVNSADNYFEHDQVQHVLVEDLGDLTGEVCYIGLDLSKTTDLTCVSLNFPTHDEEGNSILKVKQMYFIPTDNIEFREKEDNVPYTDMVERGFVTFCDGKMINQDQVMDYIVECMN
;
A
#
# COMPACT_ATOMS: atom_id res chain seq x y z
N ALA A 1 7.61 -20.68 -6.62
CA ALA A 1 6.36 -20.66 -5.84
C ALA A 1 5.19 -21.24 -6.64
N LEU A 2 4.51 -20.50 -7.53
CA LEU A 2 3.24 -20.94 -8.14
C LEU A 2 3.25 -22.34 -8.78
N LEU A 3 4.27 -22.70 -9.57
CA LEU A 3 4.38 -24.05 -10.13
C LEU A 3 4.48 -25.14 -9.03
N TYR A 4 5.21 -24.87 -7.94
CA TYR A 4 5.30 -25.82 -6.83
C TYR A 4 3.94 -26.00 -6.13
N ALA A 5 3.19 -24.92 -5.91
CA ALA A 5 1.81 -25.00 -5.40
C ALA A 5 0.85 -25.76 -6.36
N MET A 6 1.07 -25.66 -7.67
CA MET A 6 0.21 -26.30 -8.67
C MET A 6 0.51 -27.79 -8.89
N TYR A 7 1.76 -28.24 -8.73
CA TYR A 7 2.21 -29.61 -9.07
C TYR A 7 2.92 -30.38 -7.93
N GLY A 8 3.47 -29.69 -6.93
CA GLY A 8 4.44 -30.24 -5.97
C GLY A 8 3.93 -30.41 -4.53
N GLU A 9 3.07 -29.51 -4.05
CA GLU A 9 2.51 -29.56 -2.68
C GLU A 9 1.57 -30.76 -2.44
N GLY A 10 1.07 -31.38 -3.52
CA GLY A 10 0.10 -32.48 -3.44
C GLY A 10 -1.35 -32.03 -3.18
N GLU A 11 -1.60 -30.73 -3.05
CA GLU A 11 -2.96 -30.18 -2.84
C GLU A 11 -3.91 -30.56 -3.98
N LEU A 12 -5.10 -31.01 -3.59
CA LEU A 12 -6.12 -31.54 -4.50
C LEU A 12 -7.10 -30.44 -4.89
N GLY A 13 -7.27 -30.21 -6.19
CA GLY A 13 -8.14 -29.13 -6.65
C GLY A 13 -7.53 -27.74 -6.39
N ALA A 14 -6.20 -27.62 -6.45
CA ALA A 14 -5.49 -26.39 -6.13
C ALA A 14 -5.84 -25.26 -7.11
N ASP A 15 -6.36 -24.15 -6.57
CA ASP A 15 -6.66 -22.92 -7.31
C ASP A 15 -5.52 -21.92 -7.09
N CYS A 16 -4.69 -21.75 -8.12
CA CYS A 16 -3.60 -20.80 -8.14
C CYS A 16 -3.99 -19.54 -8.95
N TYR A 17 -3.61 -18.37 -8.47
CA TYR A 17 -3.87 -17.10 -9.13
C TYR A 17 -2.60 -16.26 -9.26
N CYS A 18 -2.50 -15.50 -10.36
CA CYS A 18 -1.57 -14.37 -10.50
C CYS A 18 -2.40 -13.12 -10.68
N ALA A 19 -2.22 -12.15 -9.80
CA ALA A 19 -2.94 -10.89 -9.75
C ALA A 19 -1.97 -9.71 -9.85
N ALA A 20 -2.38 -8.67 -10.55
CA ALA A 20 -1.69 -7.38 -10.63
C ALA A 20 -2.73 -6.27 -10.91
N SER A 21 -2.30 -5.00 -10.86
CA SER A 21 -3.14 -3.83 -11.15
C SER A 21 -3.76 -3.87 -12.55
N ASP A 22 -3.03 -4.37 -13.55
CA ASP A 22 -3.54 -4.55 -14.92
C ASP A 22 -3.13 -5.91 -15.55
N TYR A 23 -3.69 -6.20 -16.73
CA TYR A 23 -3.54 -7.49 -17.39
C TYR A 23 -2.18 -7.70 -18.07
N GLU A 24 -1.55 -6.61 -18.51
CA GLU A 24 -0.26 -6.60 -19.19
C GLU A 24 0.85 -6.80 -18.15
N GLN A 25 0.79 -6.08 -17.03
CA GLN A 25 1.65 -6.33 -15.86
C GLN A 25 1.57 -7.79 -15.39
N ALA A 26 0.37 -8.38 -15.31
CA ALA A 26 0.23 -9.77 -14.91
C ALA A 26 0.87 -10.78 -15.90
N GLN A 27 1.16 -10.39 -17.16
CA GLN A 27 1.90 -11.24 -18.09
C GLN A 27 3.36 -11.41 -17.71
N ASN A 28 3.98 -10.43 -17.04
CA ASN A 28 5.38 -10.50 -16.58
C ASN A 28 5.65 -11.74 -15.72
N ALA A 29 4.64 -12.21 -14.98
CA ALA A 29 4.68 -13.47 -14.25
C ALA A 29 4.00 -14.64 -15.02
N ALA A 30 2.87 -14.40 -15.68
CA ALA A 30 2.11 -15.46 -16.34
C ALA A 30 2.82 -16.10 -17.56
N GLU A 31 3.56 -15.31 -18.34
CA GLU A 31 4.28 -15.81 -19.51
C GLU A 31 5.48 -16.69 -19.14
N PRO A 32 6.39 -16.30 -18.21
CA PRO A 32 7.42 -17.21 -17.71
C PRO A 32 6.87 -18.50 -17.09
N ILE A 33 5.73 -18.44 -16.39
CA ILE A 33 5.05 -19.63 -15.86
C ILE A 33 4.59 -20.56 -16.99
N ALA A 34 3.97 -20.03 -18.04
CA ALA A 34 3.56 -20.81 -19.21
C ALA A 34 4.77 -21.40 -19.95
N GLN A 35 5.81 -20.61 -20.20
CA GLN A 35 7.05 -21.08 -20.84
C GLN A 35 7.73 -22.18 -20.02
N ALA A 36 7.76 -22.08 -18.69
CA ALA A 36 8.33 -23.13 -17.82
C ALA A 36 7.53 -24.44 -17.87
N ILE A 37 6.21 -24.38 -18.09
CA ILE A 37 5.38 -25.56 -18.34
C ILE A 37 5.67 -26.13 -19.74
N GLU A 38 5.66 -25.29 -20.78
CA GLU A 38 5.88 -25.69 -22.18
C GLU A 38 7.27 -26.34 -22.40
N ASN A 39 8.31 -25.83 -21.74
CA ASN A 39 9.68 -26.34 -21.84
C ASN A 39 9.99 -27.51 -20.87
N SER A 40 9.00 -28.01 -20.13
CA SER A 40 9.18 -29.12 -19.18
C SER A 40 8.21 -30.25 -19.50
N GLU A 41 8.71 -31.30 -20.17
CA GLU A 41 7.88 -32.44 -20.60
C GLU A 41 6.98 -33.03 -19.50
N PRO A 42 7.46 -33.23 -18.24
CA PRO A 42 6.61 -33.73 -17.16
C PRO A 42 5.42 -32.81 -16.82
N LEU A 43 5.59 -31.48 -16.96
CA LEU A 43 4.53 -30.50 -16.70
C LEU A 43 3.60 -30.37 -17.93
N ALA A 44 4.17 -30.31 -19.13
CA ALA A 44 3.43 -30.15 -20.38
C ALA A 44 2.46 -31.31 -20.66
N ARG A 45 2.88 -32.56 -20.41
CA ARG A 45 2.16 -33.79 -20.82
C ARG A 45 0.68 -33.85 -20.37
N HIS A 46 0.34 -33.19 -19.27
CA HIS A 46 -1.00 -33.21 -18.67
C HIS A 46 -1.57 -31.81 -18.39
N THR A 47 -0.96 -30.77 -18.95
CA THR A 47 -1.34 -29.38 -18.71
C THR A 47 -1.81 -28.70 -19.98
N GLN A 48 -3.02 -28.15 -19.93
CA GLN A 48 -3.54 -27.28 -20.97
C GLN A 48 -3.30 -25.82 -20.57
N ILE A 49 -2.49 -25.10 -21.36
CA ILE A 49 -2.36 -23.64 -21.23
C ILE A 49 -3.48 -22.96 -22.01
N TYR A 50 -4.05 -21.92 -21.41
CA TYR A 50 -5.07 -21.09 -22.02
C TYR A 50 -4.47 -19.75 -22.42
N LYS A 51 -4.79 -19.32 -23.64
CA LYS A 51 -4.42 -18.00 -24.13
C LYS A 51 -5.63 -17.05 -24.08
N GLY A 52 -5.35 -15.77 -23.87
CA GLY A 52 -6.32 -14.68 -23.87
C GLY A 52 -6.32 -13.93 -25.19
N VAL A 53 -6.75 -12.67 -25.14
CA VAL A 53 -6.69 -11.75 -26.29
C VAL A 53 -5.23 -11.54 -26.71
N ASN A 54 -4.96 -11.42 -28.01
CA ASN A 54 -3.64 -11.22 -28.60
C ASN A 54 -2.58 -12.30 -28.26
N GLY A 55 -2.99 -13.49 -27.80
CA GLY A 55 -2.05 -14.59 -27.50
C GLY A 55 -1.38 -14.52 -26.12
N THR A 56 -1.78 -13.56 -25.29
CA THR A 56 -1.44 -13.49 -23.85
C THR A 56 -1.79 -14.79 -23.11
N VAL A 57 -1.19 -15.04 -21.95
CA VAL A 57 -1.56 -16.17 -21.07
C VAL A 57 -2.74 -15.77 -20.20
N SER A 58 -3.81 -16.57 -20.23
CA SER A 58 -5.00 -16.40 -19.37
C SER A 58 -5.06 -17.40 -18.22
N GLY A 59 -4.32 -18.51 -18.32
CA GLY A 59 -4.17 -19.50 -17.25
C GLY A 59 -3.59 -20.83 -17.74
N ALA A 60 -3.60 -21.83 -16.86
CA ALA A 60 -3.25 -23.21 -17.17
C ALA A 60 -4.11 -24.18 -16.34
N MET A 61 -4.31 -25.40 -16.81
CA MET A 61 -5.04 -26.45 -16.07
C MET A 61 -4.32 -27.78 -16.21
N TYR A 62 -3.81 -28.27 -15.10
CA TYR A 62 -3.20 -29.58 -14.94
C TYR A 62 -4.28 -30.58 -14.54
N ARG A 63 -4.41 -31.70 -15.26
CA ARG A 63 -5.41 -32.74 -14.99
C ARG A 63 -4.73 -34.07 -14.69
N TYR A 64 -5.12 -34.71 -13.60
CA TYR A 64 -4.51 -35.95 -13.12
C TYR A 64 -5.56 -36.85 -12.48
N ASN A 65 -5.21 -38.12 -12.26
CA ASN A 65 -6.09 -39.09 -11.61
C ASN A 65 -5.38 -39.71 -10.40
N ILE A 66 -6.09 -39.81 -9.28
CA ILE A 66 -5.63 -40.55 -8.09
C ILE A 66 -6.71 -41.57 -7.75
N ASN A 67 -6.35 -42.85 -7.68
CA ASN A 67 -7.26 -43.95 -7.33
C ASN A 67 -8.57 -43.99 -8.17
N GLY A 68 -8.51 -43.57 -9.44
CA GLY A 68 -9.67 -43.51 -10.34
C GLY A 68 -10.53 -42.26 -10.22
N ILE A 69 -10.21 -41.34 -9.31
CA ILE A 69 -10.86 -40.02 -9.18
C ILE A 69 -10.06 -39.01 -10.01
N ALA A 70 -10.76 -38.25 -10.86
CA ALA A 70 -10.17 -37.18 -11.66
C ALA A 70 -10.08 -35.88 -10.87
N TYR A 71 -8.89 -35.28 -10.84
CA TYR A 71 -8.60 -34.00 -10.21
C TYR A 71 -8.07 -33.00 -11.23
N GLN A 72 -8.20 -31.72 -10.92
CA GLN A 72 -7.63 -30.63 -11.70
C GLN A 72 -7.04 -29.57 -10.79
N ASN A 73 -5.78 -29.22 -10.98
CA ASN A 73 -5.18 -28.03 -10.39
C ASN A 73 -5.13 -26.96 -11.49
N LYS A 74 -5.42 -25.70 -11.16
CA LYS A 74 -5.49 -24.62 -12.15
C LYS A 74 -4.72 -23.39 -11.73
N PHE A 75 -4.19 -22.71 -12.73
CA PHE A 75 -3.64 -21.36 -12.65
C PHE A 75 -4.56 -20.42 -13.46
N LYS A 76 -4.87 -19.23 -12.94
CA LYS A 76 -5.57 -18.19 -13.71
C LYS A 76 -4.99 -16.79 -13.46
N VAL A 77 -4.89 -15.99 -14.53
CA VAL A 77 -4.60 -14.56 -14.42
C VAL A 77 -5.85 -13.80 -13.97
N LEU A 78 -5.70 -12.99 -12.93
CA LEU A 78 -6.69 -12.07 -12.39
C LEU A 78 -6.21 -10.63 -12.55
N THR A 79 -7.16 -9.72 -12.64
CA THR A 79 -6.91 -8.27 -12.69
C THR A 79 -8.02 -7.53 -11.96
N LYS A 80 -7.87 -6.20 -11.86
CA LYS A 80 -8.76 -5.18 -11.27
C LYS A 80 -10.28 -5.35 -11.43
N ASN A 81 -10.78 -6.19 -12.33
CA ASN A 81 -12.20 -6.45 -12.50
C ASN A 81 -12.68 -7.43 -11.40
N THR A 82 -13.01 -6.88 -10.22
CA THR A 82 -13.40 -7.62 -9.00
C THR A 82 -14.69 -8.45 -9.14
N LYS A 83 -15.48 -8.20 -10.18
CA LYS A 83 -16.71 -8.96 -10.50
C LYS A 83 -16.39 -10.45 -10.75
N GLY A 84 -16.62 -11.28 -9.74
CA GLY A 84 -16.32 -12.72 -9.74
C GLY A 84 -15.06 -13.13 -8.98
N LEU A 85 -14.57 -12.29 -8.06
CA LEU A 85 -13.64 -12.70 -7.00
C LEU A 85 -14.33 -13.47 -5.87
N GLU A 86 -15.56 -13.08 -5.52
CA GLU A 86 -16.41 -13.82 -4.58
C GLU A 86 -16.63 -15.28 -5.02
N GLY A 87 -16.62 -16.20 -4.06
CA GLY A 87 -16.80 -17.64 -4.30
C GLY A 87 -15.58 -18.36 -4.91
N LYS A 88 -14.42 -17.70 -5.01
CA LYS A 88 -13.14 -18.40 -5.24
C LYS A 88 -12.71 -19.16 -3.99
N ASN A 89 -11.93 -20.23 -4.19
CA ASN A 89 -11.26 -20.95 -3.10
C ASN A 89 -9.75 -21.07 -3.40
N PRO A 90 -9.00 -19.96 -3.39
CA PRO A 90 -7.57 -19.91 -3.69
C PRO A 90 -6.74 -20.75 -2.71
N TYR A 91 -5.84 -21.57 -3.25
CA TYR A 91 -4.76 -22.19 -2.50
C TYR A 91 -3.49 -21.32 -2.54
N PHE A 92 -3.14 -20.82 -3.74
CA PHE A 92 -1.96 -19.98 -3.93
C PHE A 92 -2.33 -18.69 -4.67
N VAL A 93 -1.81 -17.56 -4.20
CA VAL A 93 -1.95 -16.26 -4.86
C VAL A 93 -0.56 -15.64 -5.00
N LEU A 94 -0.12 -15.38 -6.23
CA LEU A 94 0.91 -14.38 -6.52
C LEU A 94 0.19 -13.05 -6.73
N ASN A 95 0.55 -12.04 -5.95
CA ASN A 95 -0.01 -10.70 -6.02
C ASN A 95 1.13 -9.71 -6.26
N ASP A 96 1.31 -9.31 -7.52
CA ASP A 96 2.46 -8.53 -7.98
C ASP A 96 2.12 -7.02 -8.08
N GLU A 97 3.15 -6.20 -7.98
CA GLU A 97 3.11 -4.74 -7.90
C GLU A 97 1.99 -4.18 -7.00
N LEU A 98 1.95 -4.66 -5.75
CA LEU A 98 0.94 -4.28 -4.76
C LEU A 98 0.78 -2.76 -4.58
N HIS A 99 1.88 -1.99 -4.69
CA HIS A 99 1.88 -0.52 -4.60
C HIS A 99 1.09 0.20 -5.70
N ALA A 100 0.76 -0.48 -6.81
CA ALA A 100 0.02 0.07 -7.93
C ALA A 100 -1.49 -0.27 -7.87
N GLN A 101 -1.92 -1.05 -6.87
CA GLN A 101 -3.32 -1.39 -6.66
C GLN A 101 -4.04 -0.22 -5.96
N GLU A 102 -5.09 0.33 -6.58
CA GLU A 102 -5.79 1.52 -6.09
C GLU A 102 -6.57 1.29 -4.78
N ASN A 103 -7.13 0.10 -4.59
CA ASN A 103 -7.96 -0.22 -3.43
C ASN A 103 -7.74 -1.66 -2.91
N MET A 104 -8.10 -1.87 -1.65
CA MET A 104 -7.89 -3.14 -0.95
C MET A 104 -8.77 -4.28 -1.46
N ASP A 105 -9.80 -4.00 -2.27
CA ASP A 105 -10.84 -4.98 -2.61
C ASP A 105 -10.27 -6.28 -3.22
N MET A 106 -9.24 -6.20 -4.07
CA MET A 106 -8.62 -7.40 -4.64
C MET A 106 -7.79 -8.18 -3.61
N TYR A 107 -7.03 -7.48 -2.76
CA TYR A 107 -6.21 -8.07 -1.71
C TYR A 107 -7.08 -8.76 -0.65
N ASP A 108 -8.08 -8.05 -0.11
CA ASP A 108 -8.95 -8.55 0.95
C ASP A 108 -9.85 -9.71 0.47
N ASN A 109 -10.39 -9.65 -0.75
CA ASN A 109 -11.17 -10.77 -1.31
C ASN A 109 -10.31 -12.02 -1.53
N LEU A 110 -9.07 -11.86 -2.01
CA LEU A 110 -8.18 -13.01 -2.21
C LEU A 110 -7.69 -13.59 -0.88
N LYS A 111 -7.36 -12.74 0.10
CA LYS A 111 -6.92 -13.17 1.45
C LYS A 111 -8.05 -13.83 2.24
N SER A 112 -9.26 -13.27 2.23
CA SER A 112 -10.41 -13.86 2.94
C SER A 112 -10.85 -15.19 2.32
N ALA A 113 -10.83 -15.31 0.99
CA ALA A 113 -11.18 -16.54 0.29
C ALA A 113 -10.24 -17.73 0.58
N GLN A 114 -9.01 -17.47 1.06
CA GLN A 114 -8.06 -18.52 1.45
C GLN A 114 -8.48 -19.30 2.71
N ILE A 115 -9.37 -18.75 3.57
CA ILE A 115 -9.73 -19.34 4.88
C ILE A 115 -10.30 -20.78 4.80
N SER A 116 -10.75 -21.21 3.62
CA SER A 116 -11.31 -22.55 3.38
C SER A 116 -10.29 -23.59 2.87
N ARG A 117 -8.99 -23.25 2.82
CA ARG A 117 -7.89 -24.18 2.53
C ARG A 117 -7.05 -24.47 3.77
N GLU A 118 -6.41 -25.63 3.74
CA GLU A 118 -5.31 -25.95 4.64
C GLU A 118 -4.02 -25.33 4.10
N GLN A 119 -3.28 -24.57 4.93
CA GLN A 119 -2.00 -23.93 4.60
C GLN A 119 -1.91 -23.15 3.25
N PRO A 120 -2.88 -22.26 2.94
CA PRO A 120 -2.83 -21.43 1.74
C PRO A 120 -1.73 -20.35 1.82
N ILE A 121 -1.20 -19.94 0.67
CA ILE A 121 -0.11 -18.95 0.59
C ILE A 121 -0.51 -17.76 -0.29
N MET A 122 -0.40 -16.53 0.25
CA MET A 122 -0.46 -15.29 -0.52
C MET A 122 0.94 -14.66 -0.60
N LEU A 123 1.61 -14.86 -1.73
CA LEU A 123 2.89 -14.24 -2.04
C LEU A 123 2.67 -12.85 -2.62
N ASN A 124 2.82 -11.82 -1.79
CA ASN A 124 2.79 -10.43 -2.22
C ASN A 124 4.20 -9.97 -2.64
N ILE A 125 4.31 -9.35 -3.81
CA ILE A 125 5.54 -8.73 -4.32
C ILE A 125 5.23 -7.27 -4.67
N SER A 126 6.14 -6.37 -4.34
CA SER A 126 6.02 -4.95 -4.68
C SER A 126 7.37 -4.24 -4.59
N THR A 127 7.48 -3.15 -5.34
CA THR A 127 8.48 -2.11 -5.13
C THR A 127 7.87 -0.90 -4.38
N ALA A 128 8.71 0.02 -3.93
CA ALA A 128 8.29 1.34 -3.46
C ALA A 128 7.91 2.24 -4.65
N GLY A 129 6.67 2.75 -4.64
CA GLY A 129 6.13 3.58 -5.71
C GLY A 129 6.23 5.09 -5.46
N LYS A 130 6.10 5.86 -6.54
CA LYS A 130 5.74 7.29 -6.47
C LYS A 130 4.26 7.42 -6.11
N GLY A 131 3.94 8.22 -5.10
CA GLY A 131 2.54 8.41 -4.68
C GLY A 131 1.89 7.10 -4.26
N SER A 132 2.58 6.32 -3.41
CA SER A 132 2.18 4.99 -2.95
C SER A 132 0.68 4.84 -2.74
N SER A 133 0.07 3.83 -3.36
CA SER A 133 -1.34 3.53 -3.10
C SER A 133 -1.59 3.19 -1.64
N SER A 134 -2.87 3.32 -1.26
CA SER A 134 -3.42 2.87 0.02
C SER A 134 -2.99 1.44 0.37
N VAL A 135 -3.04 0.54 -0.62
CA VAL A 135 -2.82 -0.90 -0.47
C VAL A 135 -1.38 -1.23 -0.12
N GLY A 136 -0.43 -0.81 -0.98
CA GLY A 136 0.99 -1.11 -0.78
C GLY A 136 1.49 -0.56 0.55
N MET A 137 1.08 0.67 0.91
CA MET A 137 1.48 1.31 2.17
C MET A 137 0.87 0.63 3.40
N ARG A 138 -0.40 0.20 3.35
CA ARG A 138 -1.06 -0.53 4.46
C ARG A 138 -0.38 -1.87 4.73
N VAL A 139 -0.15 -2.67 3.68
CA VAL A 139 0.49 -3.99 3.81
C VAL A 139 1.96 -3.86 4.21
N TYR A 140 2.70 -2.88 3.69
CA TYR A 140 4.06 -2.57 4.13
C TYR A 140 4.12 -2.16 5.61
N LYS A 141 3.25 -1.25 6.07
CA LYS A 141 3.18 -0.83 7.48
C LYS A 141 2.87 -2.00 8.42
N TYR A 142 1.92 -2.86 8.04
CA TYR A 142 1.62 -4.08 8.80
C TYR A 142 2.82 -5.04 8.85
N ALA A 143 3.49 -5.28 7.72
CA ALA A 143 4.68 -6.12 7.67
C ALA A 143 5.85 -5.58 8.52
N LYS A 144 6.04 -4.25 8.55
CA LYS A 144 6.99 -3.58 9.47
C LYS A 144 6.60 -3.78 10.93
N GLN A 145 5.32 -3.63 11.27
CA GLN A 145 4.82 -3.85 12.63
C GLN A 145 5.02 -5.30 13.09
N VAL A 146 4.79 -6.29 12.22
CA VAL A 146 5.06 -7.71 12.54
C VAL A 146 6.56 -7.94 12.77
N LEU A 147 7.44 -7.39 11.93
CA LEU A 147 8.89 -7.47 12.13
C LEU A 147 9.38 -6.78 13.43
N GLU A 148 8.72 -5.71 13.86
CA GLU A 148 9.09 -4.98 15.08
C GLU A 148 8.57 -5.65 16.36
N ASN A 149 7.44 -6.37 16.30
CA ASN A 149 6.82 -7.01 17.46
C ASN A 149 7.07 -8.53 17.54
N ASP A 150 7.54 -9.17 16.46
CA ASP A 150 7.82 -10.61 16.35
C ASP A 150 6.65 -11.49 16.83
N ASN A 151 5.44 -11.18 16.31
CA ASN A 151 4.17 -11.62 16.90
C ASN A 151 3.16 -12.30 15.95
N ASP A 152 3.55 -12.61 14.71
CA ASP A 152 2.72 -13.32 13.74
C ASP A 152 3.53 -14.34 12.92
N ASP A 153 3.64 -15.56 13.45
CA ASP A 153 4.31 -16.71 12.81
C ASP A 153 3.72 -17.09 11.44
N SER A 154 2.53 -16.60 11.07
CA SER A 154 1.92 -16.88 9.77
C SER A 154 2.49 -16.03 8.62
N LEU A 155 3.24 -14.97 8.95
CA LEU A 155 3.73 -14.00 7.97
C LEU A 155 5.27 -14.03 7.82
N PHE A 156 5.73 -14.52 6.67
CA PHE A 156 7.12 -14.30 6.26
C PHE A 156 7.28 -12.92 5.62
N VAL A 157 8.17 -12.08 6.16
CA VAL A 157 8.47 -10.74 5.64
C VAL A 157 9.93 -10.63 5.23
N ALA A 158 10.17 -10.15 4.01
CA ALA A 158 11.50 -9.75 3.53
C ALA A 158 11.40 -8.37 2.86
N ILE A 159 12.09 -7.38 3.42
CA ILE A 159 12.11 -6.00 2.94
C ILE A 159 13.56 -5.58 2.75
N TRP A 160 13.90 -5.14 1.54
CA TRP A 160 15.19 -4.53 1.22
C TRP A 160 15.00 -3.03 1.04
N GLU A 161 15.25 -2.28 2.11
CA GLU A 161 15.08 -0.83 2.18
C GLU A 161 16.26 -0.21 2.92
N PRO A 162 16.54 1.10 2.75
CA PRO A 162 17.63 1.74 3.46
C PRO A 162 17.26 2.02 4.92
N ASN A 163 18.27 2.00 5.81
CA ASN A 163 18.11 2.45 7.20
C ASN A 163 17.71 3.93 7.26
N LYS A 164 17.10 4.37 8.37
CA LYS A 164 16.84 5.79 8.64
C LYS A 164 18.13 6.62 8.47
N ASN A 165 18.00 7.83 7.93
CA ASN A 165 19.10 8.78 7.69
C ASN A 165 20.22 8.23 6.78
N TYR A 166 19.87 7.38 5.81
CA TYR A 166 20.81 6.87 4.82
C TYR A 166 21.35 7.96 3.88
N ASP A 167 22.62 7.81 3.49
CA ASP A 167 23.18 8.55 2.36
C ASP A 167 22.80 7.84 1.05
N TRP A 168 21.92 8.46 0.27
CA TRP A 168 21.48 7.97 -1.04
C TRP A 168 22.60 7.95 -2.09
N GLU A 169 23.73 8.61 -1.87
CA GLU A 169 24.93 8.55 -2.74
C GLU A 169 25.85 7.37 -2.38
N ASN A 170 25.63 6.70 -1.25
CA ASN A 170 26.53 5.66 -0.75
C ASN A 170 26.27 4.31 -1.43
N ARG A 171 27.25 3.82 -2.19
CA ARG A 171 27.18 2.54 -2.93
C ARG A 171 26.99 1.33 -2.01
N LYS A 172 27.32 1.42 -0.71
CA LYS A 172 27.00 0.38 0.28
C LYS A 172 25.50 0.30 0.54
N VAL A 173 24.79 1.43 0.55
CA VAL A 173 23.32 1.46 0.63
C VAL A 173 22.72 0.84 -0.62
N TRP A 174 23.25 1.16 -1.80
CA TRP A 174 22.77 0.59 -3.07
C TRP A 174 22.90 -0.94 -3.09
N ALA A 175 24.06 -1.47 -2.67
CA ALA A 175 24.29 -2.91 -2.56
C ALA A 175 23.42 -3.60 -1.49
N MET A 176 23.11 -2.90 -0.38
CA MET A 176 22.27 -3.42 0.69
C MET A 176 20.81 -3.60 0.26
N VAL A 177 20.27 -2.66 -0.54
CA VAL A 177 18.87 -2.67 -0.99
C VAL A 177 18.65 -3.42 -2.31
N ASN A 178 19.73 -3.79 -3.00
CA ASN A 178 19.70 -4.60 -4.22
C ASN A 178 20.34 -5.99 -3.95
N PRO A 179 19.63 -6.95 -3.33
CA PRO A 179 20.20 -8.24 -2.92
C PRO A 179 20.72 -9.10 -4.09
N ASN A 180 20.26 -8.86 -5.31
CA ASN A 180 20.66 -9.57 -6.52
C ASN A 180 21.65 -8.76 -7.41
N ILE A 181 22.37 -7.81 -6.80
CA ILE A 181 23.37 -6.99 -7.49
C ILE A 181 24.52 -7.86 -8.03
N GLY A 182 24.94 -7.59 -9.26
CA GLY A 182 25.88 -8.42 -10.02
C GLY A 182 25.24 -9.57 -10.82
N VAL A 183 23.93 -9.83 -10.65
CA VAL A 183 23.20 -10.85 -11.41
C VAL A 183 22.13 -10.22 -12.30
N SER A 184 21.13 -9.52 -11.73
CA SER A 184 20.05 -8.87 -12.52
C SER A 184 20.24 -7.36 -12.69
N VAL A 185 20.98 -6.72 -11.79
CA VAL A 185 21.31 -5.28 -11.83
C VAL A 185 22.80 -5.14 -11.56
N THR A 186 23.53 -4.33 -12.34
CA THR A 186 24.95 -4.07 -12.10
C THR A 186 25.18 -2.72 -11.41
N MET A 187 26.27 -2.62 -10.63
CA MET A 187 26.68 -1.35 -10.03
C MET A 187 26.95 -0.27 -11.10
N GLU A 188 27.42 -0.67 -12.29
CA GLU A 188 27.64 0.24 -13.42
C GLU A 188 26.32 0.86 -13.94
N GLN A 189 25.25 0.07 -14.04
CA GLN A 189 23.92 0.58 -14.41
C GLN A 189 23.40 1.56 -13.35
N LEU A 190 23.55 1.23 -12.06
CA LEU A 190 23.17 2.12 -10.97
C LEU A 190 23.96 3.44 -11.00
N GLU A 191 25.26 3.42 -11.30
CA GLU A 191 26.08 4.63 -11.50
C GLU A 191 25.61 5.48 -12.69
N ILE A 192 25.07 4.87 -13.76
CA ILE A 192 24.52 5.59 -14.92
C ILE A 192 23.21 6.27 -14.54
N GLU A 193 22.29 5.58 -13.87
CA GLU A 193 21.02 6.18 -13.42
C GLU A 193 21.24 7.23 -12.32
N PHE A 194 22.20 7.02 -11.42
CA PHE A 194 22.61 8.00 -10.41
C PHE A 194 23.13 9.31 -11.02
N LYS A 195 23.88 9.25 -12.13
CA LYS A 195 24.32 10.46 -12.85
C LYS A 195 23.15 11.25 -13.44
N LYS A 196 22.07 10.59 -13.86
CA LYS A 196 20.80 11.25 -14.25
C LYS A 196 20.06 11.79 -13.03
N ALA A 197 20.06 11.03 -11.92
CA ALA A 197 19.41 11.39 -10.67
C ALA A 197 19.90 12.75 -10.11
N LYS A 198 21.20 13.04 -10.24
CA LYS A 198 21.77 14.33 -9.84
C LYS A 198 21.31 15.55 -10.66
N GLN A 199 20.62 15.36 -11.80
CA GLN A 199 20.27 16.47 -12.70
C GLN A 199 18.98 17.19 -12.29
N SER A 200 18.08 16.55 -11.53
CA SER A 200 16.84 17.18 -11.06
C SER A 200 16.25 16.47 -9.83
N ALA A 201 15.41 17.16 -9.05
CA ALA A 201 14.66 16.54 -7.95
C ALA A 201 13.76 15.39 -8.44
N HIS A 202 13.14 15.54 -9.61
CA HIS A 202 12.33 14.50 -10.24
C HIS A 202 13.15 13.23 -10.56
N SER A 203 14.35 13.40 -11.14
CA SER A 203 15.27 12.29 -11.45
C SER A 203 15.80 11.64 -10.17
N LYS A 204 16.05 12.42 -9.10
CA LYS A 204 16.37 11.89 -7.78
C LYS A 204 15.23 11.02 -7.25
N ALA A 205 13.98 11.48 -7.35
CA ALA A 205 12.81 10.71 -6.92
C ALA A 205 12.63 9.40 -7.71
N GLU A 206 12.90 9.36 -9.03
CA GLU A 206 12.95 8.09 -9.78
C GLU A 206 14.01 7.14 -9.20
N PHE A 207 15.24 7.62 -8.99
CA PHE A 207 16.33 6.78 -8.49
C PHE A 207 16.07 6.24 -7.08
N LEU A 208 15.55 7.07 -6.18
CA LEU A 208 15.18 6.66 -4.82
C LEU A 208 14.12 5.55 -4.83
N SER A 209 13.03 5.73 -5.60
CA SER A 209 11.95 4.74 -5.68
C SER A 209 12.35 3.47 -6.44
N LYS A 210 12.81 3.59 -7.69
CA LYS A 210 13.09 2.46 -8.58
C LYS A 210 14.38 1.69 -8.28
N HIS A 211 15.35 2.30 -7.60
CA HIS A 211 16.66 1.66 -7.38
C HIS A 211 17.07 1.55 -5.91
N LEU A 212 16.54 2.39 -5.01
CA LEU A 212 16.78 2.28 -3.57
C LEU A 212 15.58 1.78 -2.77
N ASN A 213 14.45 1.48 -3.43
CA ASN A 213 13.21 1.01 -2.80
C ASN A 213 12.68 1.97 -1.70
N VAL A 214 12.75 3.27 -1.98
CA VAL A 214 12.29 4.34 -1.07
C VAL A 214 10.96 4.89 -1.54
N PHE A 215 9.95 4.91 -0.66
CA PHE A 215 8.70 5.60 -0.95
C PHE A 215 8.95 7.11 -1.08
N VAL A 216 8.61 7.67 -2.24
CA VAL A 216 8.70 9.11 -2.49
C VAL A 216 7.31 9.66 -2.77
N ASN A 217 6.98 10.78 -2.12
CA ASN A 217 5.76 11.51 -2.44
C ASN A 217 5.92 12.17 -3.81
N SER A 218 4.85 12.14 -4.60
CA SER A 218 4.80 12.73 -5.95
C SER A 218 4.61 14.25 -5.93
N ALA A 219 4.09 14.79 -4.82
CA ALA A 219 4.17 16.21 -4.50
C ALA A 219 5.51 16.50 -3.81
N ASP A 220 6.10 17.65 -4.14
CA ASP A 220 7.14 18.25 -3.29
C ASP A 220 6.49 18.59 -1.94
N ASN A 221 6.61 17.69 -0.95
CA ASN A 221 6.15 17.96 0.40
C ASN A 221 6.87 19.21 0.90
N TYR A 222 6.12 20.23 1.32
CA TYR A 222 6.73 21.46 1.85
C TYR A 222 7.48 21.20 3.17
N PHE A 223 7.11 20.15 3.90
CA PHE A 223 7.79 19.66 5.10
C PHE A 223 8.07 18.15 5.00
N GLU A 224 9.24 17.72 5.44
CA GLU A 224 9.57 16.30 5.64
C GLU A 224 8.92 15.76 6.94
N HIS A 225 8.71 14.44 7.04
CA HIS A 225 7.96 13.86 8.17
C HIS A 225 8.62 14.12 9.52
N ASP A 226 9.95 14.03 9.59
CA ASP A 226 10.76 14.32 10.78
C ASP A 226 10.71 15.81 11.18
N GLN A 227 10.57 16.73 10.22
CA GLN A 227 10.36 18.15 10.48
C GLN A 227 9.02 18.46 11.16
N VAL A 228 8.01 17.59 11.01
CA VAL A 228 6.67 17.79 11.62
C VAL A 228 6.47 16.89 12.85
N GLN A 229 7.00 15.67 12.84
CA GLN A 229 6.75 14.68 13.90
C GLN A 229 7.13 15.17 15.30
N HIS A 230 8.20 15.95 15.42
CA HIS A 230 8.69 16.42 16.72
C HIS A 230 7.92 17.63 17.29
N VAL A 231 7.02 18.24 16.51
CA VAL A 231 6.13 19.31 16.99
C VAL A 231 4.71 18.83 17.29
N LEU A 232 4.41 17.54 17.05
CA LEU A 232 3.16 16.91 17.46
C LEU A 232 3.18 16.62 18.96
N VAL A 233 2.13 17.06 19.67
CA VAL A 233 1.95 16.85 21.11
C VAL A 233 0.53 16.34 21.38
N GLU A 234 0.37 15.52 22.42
CA GLU A 234 -0.94 14.96 22.81
C GLU A 234 -1.77 15.95 23.65
N ASP A 235 -1.12 16.88 24.34
CA ASP A 235 -1.74 17.92 25.15
C ASP A 235 -1.09 19.29 24.87
N LEU A 236 -1.89 20.35 24.93
CA LEU A 236 -1.44 21.74 24.80
C LEU A 236 -1.35 22.44 26.18
N GLY A 237 -1.85 21.80 27.25
CA GLY A 237 -1.97 22.36 28.58
C GLY A 237 -3.12 23.35 28.71
N ASP A 238 -3.16 24.06 29.84
CA ASP A 238 -4.11 25.15 30.06
C ASP A 238 -3.78 26.35 29.16
N LEU A 239 -4.80 26.87 28.47
CA LEU A 239 -4.75 28.02 27.56
C LEU A 239 -5.78 29.09 27.96
N THR A 240 -6.42 28.97 29.13
CA THR A 240 -7.43 29.93 29.59
C THR A 240 -6.83 31.33 29.76
N GLY A 241 -7.37 32.29 29.00
CA GLY A 241 -6.93 33.69 29.02
C GLY A 241 -5.74 34.01 28.11
N GLU A 242 -5.18 33.03 27.39
CA GLU A 242 -4.18 33.27 26.36
C GLU A 242 -4.78 33.94 25.12
N VAL A 243 -3.94 34.66 24.36
CA VAL A 243 -4.37 35.28 23.11
C VAL A 243 -4.49 34.21 22.02
N CYS A 244 -5.70 33.98 21.52
CA CYS A 244 -5.96 33.05 20.42
C CYS A 244 -6.23 33.77 19.10
N TYR A 245 -5.57 33.31 18.03
CA TYR A 245 -5.86 33.68 16.65
C TYR A 245 -6.56 32.50 15.95
N ILE A 246 -7.80 32.73 15.50
CA ILE A 246 -8.60 31.71 14.83
C ILE A 246 -8.43 31.83 13.31
N GLY A 247 -7.89 30.79 12.70
CA GLY A 247 -7.90 30.57 11.26
C GLY A 247 -9.09 29.69 10.86
N LEU A 248 -9.76 30.05 9.77
CA LEU A 248 -10.88 29.30 9.21
C LEU A 248 -10.60 29.01 7.73
N ASP A 249 -10.54 27.73 7.38
CA ASP A 249 -10.55 27.27 6.00
C ASP A 249 -11.91 26.63 5.72
N LEU A 250 -12.71 27.25 4.85
CA LEU A 250 -14.12 26.92 4.66
C LEU A 250 -14.35 26.23 3.32
N SER A 251 -14.90 25.03 3.39
CA SER A 251 -15.41 24.26 2.26
C SER A 251 -16.94 24.11 2.35
N LYS A 252 -17.53 23.26 1.50
CA LYS A 252 -19.00 23.05 1.50
C LYS A 252 -19.42 21.61 1.24
N THR A 253 -18.86 20.97 0.21
CA THR A 253 -19.31 19.66 -0.27
C THR A 253 -18.19 18.66 -0.49
N THR A 254 -17.04 19.08 -1.05
CA THR A 254 -15.95 18.19 -1.44
C THR A 254 -14.90 18.10 -0.34
N ASP A 255 -14.23 19.20 -0.07
CA ASP A 255 -13.06 19.29 0.80
C ASP A 255 -13.46 19.38 2.28
N LEU A 256 -12.48 19.23 3.18
CA LEU A 256 -12.66 19.47 4.61
C LEU A 256 -12.81 20.97 4.91
N THR A 257 -13.58 21.30 5.95
CA THR A 257 -13.47 22.61 6.63
C THR A 257 -12.55 22.45 7.83
N CYS A 258 -11.71 23.45 8.13
CA CYS A 258 -10.80 23.44 9.27
C CYS A 258 -10.97 24.68 10.14
N VAL A 259 -11.11 24.47 11.45
CA VAL A 259 -10.94 25.49 12.49
C VAL A 259 -9.57 25.31 13.12
N SER A 260 -8.71 26.31 12.97
CA SER A 260 -7.35 26.33 13.53
C SER A 260 -7.26 27.38 14.64
N LEU A 261 -7.01 26.95 15.88
CA LEU A 261 -6.79 27.80 17.04
C LEU A 261 -5.28 27.93 17.26
N ASN A 262 -4.76 29.17 17.21
CA ASN A 262 -3.33 29.45 17.21
C ASN A 262 -2.97 30.36 18.38
N PHE A 263 -2.19 29.84 19.33
CA PHE A 263 -1.83 30.52 20.57
C PHE A 263 -0.32 30.83 20.59
N PRO A 264 0.09 32.05 20.20
CA PRO A 264 1.46 32.50 20.37
C PRO A 264 1.73 32.76 21.85
N THR A 265 2.50 31.86 22.47
CA THR A 265 2.83 31.88 23.90
C THR A 265 4.34 31.65 24.08
N HIS A 266 4.80 31.28 25.28
CA HIS A 266 6.21 31.01 25.58
C HIS A 266 6.37 29.65 26.27
N ASP A 267 7.53 29.02 26.10
CA ASP A 267 7.90 27.82 26.86
C ASP A 267 8.41 28.16 28.28
N GLU A 268 8.78 27.14 29.08
CA GLU A 268 9.29 27.32 30.44
C GLU A 268 10.63 28.09 30.50
N GLU A 269 11.39 28.13 29.40
CA GLU A 269 12.65 28.88 29.27
C GLU A 269 12.42 30.33 28.80
N GLY A 270 11.19 30.67 28.40
CA GLY A 270 10.80 31.98 27.89
C GLY A 270 10.99 32.16 26.38
N ASN A 271 11.26 31.10 25.61
CA ASN A 271 11.30 31.16 24.15
C ASN A 271 9.88 31.25 23.59
N SER A 272 9.66 32.07 22.57
CA SER A 272 8.34 32.16 21.93
C SER A 272 8.01 30.90 21.14
N ILE A 273 6.84 30.32 21.40
CA ILE A 273 6.30 29.12 20.74
C ILE A 273 4.90 29.36 20.20
N LEU A 274 4.47 28.58 19.21
CA LEU A 274 3.11 28.60 18.69
C LEU A 274 2.43 27.27 18.99
N LYS A 275 1.47 27.26 19.91
CA LYS A 275 0.60 26.10 20.15
C LYS A 275 -0.57 26.15 19.16
N VAL A 276 -0.85 25.03 18.49
CA VAL A 276 -1.88 24.95 17.44
C VAL A 276 -2.82 23.79 17.74
N LYS A 277 -4.14 24.06 17.77
CA LYS A 277 -5.19 23.04 17.80
C LYS A 277 -6.00 23.14 16.52
N GLN A 278 -6.19 22.02 15.82
CA GLN A 278 -7.02 21.96 14.62
C GLN A 278 -8.21 21.01 14.84
N MET A 279 -9.37 21.39 14.31
CA MET A 279 -10.55 20.54 14.20
C MET A 279 -11.04 20.59 12.76
N TYR A 280 -11.19 19.42 12.16
CA TYR A 280 -11.68 19.26 10.80
C TYR A 280 -13.16 18.88 10.78
N PHE A 281 -13.89 19.30 9.77
CA PHE A 281 -15.31 19.00 9.58
C PHE A 281 -15.51 18.35 8.21
N ILE A 282 -16.26 17.25 8.16
CA ILE A 282 -16.55 16.51 6.92
C ILE A 282 -18.03 16.08 6.86
N PRO A 283 -18.72 16.17 5.71
CA PRO A 283 -20.07 15.63 5.55
C PRO A 283 -20.07 14.10 5.68
N THR A 284 -21.11 13.54 6.29
CA THR A 284 -21.33 12.09 6.38
C THR A 284 -21.72 11.42 5.05
N ASP A 285 -22.24 12.18 4.08
CA ASP A 285 -22.62 11.67 2.76
C ASP A 285 -21.39 11.11 1.98
N ASN A 286 -21.47 9.82 1.68
CA ASN A 286 -20.45 9.01 1.00
C ASN A 286 -19.12 8.88 1.77
N ILE A 287 -19.14 8.86 3.11
CA ILE A 287 -17.90 8.75 3.91
C ILE A 287 -17.04 7.53 3.54
N GLU A 288 -17.63 6.34 3.35
CA GLU A 288 -16.90 5.12 2.92
C GLU A 288 -16.21 5.28 1.55
N PHE A 289 -16.75 6.12 0.66
CA PHE A 289 -16.16 6.41 -0.64
C PHE A 289 -14.98 7.38 -0.49
N ARG A 290 -15.15 8.42 0.34
CA ARG A 290 -14.11 9.42 0.64
C ARG A 290 -12.90 8.81 1.35
N GLU A 291 -13.12 7.95 2.35
CA GLU A 291 -12.02 7.23 3.02
C GLU A 291 -11.20 6.36 2.05
N LYS A 292 -11.83 5.85 0.98
CA LYS A 292 -11.18 5.09 -0.08
C LYS A 292 -10.47 5.99 -1.10
N GLU A 293 -11.09 7.10 -1.49
CA GLU A 293 -10.54 8.06 -2.47
C GLU A 293 -9.36 8.86 -1.89
N ASP A 294 -9.54 9.47 -0.71
CA ASP A 294 -8.52 10.27 -0.01
C ASP A 294 -7.46 9.39 0.69
N ASN A 295 -7.77 8.11 0.92
CA ASN A 295 -6.99 7.19 1.77
C ASN A 295 -6.74 7.71 3.20
N VAL A 296 -7.69 8.48 3.73
CA VAL A 296 -7.69 8.96 5.13
C VAL A 296 -8.76 8.20 5.91
N PRO A 297 -8.46 7.59 7.07
CA PRO A 297 -9.45 6.89 7.88
C PRO A 297 -10.25 7.88 8.73
N TYR A 298 -11.14 8.65 8.11
CA TYR A 298 -11.91 9.71 8.78
C TYR A 298 -12.68 9.22 10.01
N THR A 299 -13.19 7.99 9.99
CA THR A 299 -13.91 7.37 11.12
C THR A 299 -13.00 7.19 12.35
N ASP A 300 -11.77 6.69 12.17
CA ASP A 300 -10.73 6.64 13.24
C ASP A 300 -10.39 8.05 13.75
N MET A 301 -10.30 9.02 12.84
CA MET A 301 -10.00 10.41 13.20
C MET A 301 -11.14 11.09 13.96
N VAL A 302 -12.40 10.67 13.77
CA VAL A 302 -13.55 11.10 14.60
C VAL A 302 -13.50 10.46 15.98
N GLU A 303 -13.25 9.14 16.08
CA GLU A 303 -13.10 8.46 17.37
C GLU A 303 -11.94 9.05 18.21
N ARG A 304 -10.91 9.57 17.54
CA ARG A 304 -9.74 10.22 18.15
C ARG A 304 -9.89 11.74 18.32
N GLY A 305 -11.01 12.34 17.92
CA GLY A 305 -11.32 13.75 18.13
C GLY A 305 -10.56 14.76 17.25
N PHE A 306 -10.01 14.35 16.10
CA PHE A 306 -9.38 15.23 15.11
C PHE A 306 -10.36 15.72 14.03
N VAL A 307 -11.43 14.97 13.81
CA VAL A 307 -12.47 15.25 12.81
C VAL A 307 -13.84 15.23 13.50
N THR A 308 -14.76 16.06 13.04
CA THR A 308 -16.18 16.08 13.41
C THR A 308 -17.03 15.79 12.17
N PHE A 309 -18.05 14.95 12.32
CA PHE A 309 -19.02 14.68 11.27
C PHE A 309 -20.12 15.75 11.21
N CYS A 310 -20.38 16.25 10.01
CA CYS A 310 -21.56 17.06 9.69
C CYS A 310 -22.64 16.18 9.06
N ASP A 311 -23.87 16.27 9.57
CA ASP A 311 -24.98 15.44 9.10
C ASP A 311 -25.41 15.81 7.68
N GLY A 312 -25.44 14.81 6.78
CA GLY A 312 -25.89 14.95 5.41
C GLY A 312 -24.79 15.33 4.42
N LYS A 313 -25.17 16.10 3.39
CA LYS A 313 -24.38 16.31 2.15
C LYS A 313 -23.48 17.53 2.14
N MET A 314 -23.57 18.38 3.15
CA MET A 314 -22.86 19.65 3.23
C MET A 314 -22.36 19.86 4.65
N ILE A 315 -21.27 20.60 4.78
CA ILE A 315 -20.78 21.04 6.09
C ILE A 315 -21.77 22.07 6.63
N ASN A 316 -22.25 21.84 7.85
CA ASN A 316 -23.13 22.77 8.53
C ASN A 316 -22.29 23.88 9.17
N GLN A 317 -22.44 25.10 8.67
CA GLN A 317 -21.71 26.27 9.19
C GLN A 317 -22.09 26.59 10.64
N ASP A 318 -23.31 26.23 11.08
CA ASP A 318 -23.72 26.42 12.46
C ASP A 318 -22.89 25.53 13.41
N GLN A 319 -22.62 24.26 13.06
CA GLN A 319 -21.75 23.37 13.85
C GLN A 319 -20.31 23.89 13.94
N VAL A 320 -19.80 24.51 12.88
CA VAL A 320 -18.46 25.13 12.86
C VAL A 320 -18.43 26.35 13.80
N MET A 321 -19.50 27.15 13.81
CA MET A 321 -19.64 28.29 14.72
C MET A 321 -19.83 27.85 16.18
N ASP A 322 -20.60 26.81 16.43
CA ASP A 322 -20.83 26.23 17.76
C ASP A 322 -19.50 25.75 18.38
N TYR A 323 -18.67 25.03 17.62
CA TYR A 323 -17.33 24.60 18.05
C TYR A 323 -16.41 25.80 18.37
N ILE A 324 -16.46 26.87 17.56
CA ILE A 324 -15.68 28.10 17.83
C ILE A 324 -16.13 28.73 19.15
N VAL A 325 -17.45 28.83 19.37
CA VAL A 325 -18.01 29.40 20.61
C VAL A 325 -17.69 28.51 21.82
N GLU A 326 -17.77 27.19 21.69
CA GLU A 326 -17.34 26.25 22.74
C GLU A 326 -15.88 26.48 23.14
N CYS A 327 -14.98 26.64 22.16
CA CYS A 327 -13.56 26.92 22.39
C CYS A 327 -13.25 28.32 22.95
N MET A 328 -14.24 29.21 23.09
CA MET A 328 -14.09 30.53 23.70
C MET A 328 -14.47 30.59 25.19
N ASN A 329 -15.05 29.53 25.75
CA ASN A 329 -15.54 29.45 27.13
C ASN A 329 -14.61 28.63 28.05
#